data_AF-A0ABD3N0C3-F1
#
_entry.id   AF-A0ABD3N0C3-F1
#
_cell.length_a   1.000
_cell.length_b   1.000
_cell.length_c   1.000
_cell.angle_alpha   90.00
_cell.angle_beta   90.00
_cell.angle_gamma   90.00
#
_symmetry.space_group_name_H-M   'P 1'
#
loop_
_entity.id
_entity.type
_entity.pdbx_description
1 polymer ?
#
loop_
_entity_poly.entity_id
_entity_poly.type
_entity_poly.pdbx_seq_one_letter_code
_entity_poly.pdbx_strand_id
1 'polypeptide(L)'
;MSALTIRQKVENRPGTLYDTKERTLTFTTGSLFSFPIHSTAYESDAATIRIPAGLRLQIHNVSVNYKEMENYVKISSAQGVALKFSSEENGEMLVVWTYDKDRSGDCWATGLGIEVEGPRIVRLAAVVDRGFKKGSCLDVNVFGAVTKSDF
;
A
#
# COMPACT_ATOMS: atom_id res chain seq x y z
N MET A 1 -19.18 -15.14 8.25
CA MET A 1 -17.70 -15.17 8.33
C MET A 1 -17.20 -13.75 8.48
N SER A 2 -16.27 -13.50 9.41
CA SER A 2 -15.56 -12.21 9.45
C SER A 2 -14.56 -12.17 8.31
N ALA A 3 -14.43 -11.00 7.68
CA ALA A 3 -13.49 -10.80 6.59
C ALA A 3 -12.80 -9.45 6.73
N LEU A 4 -11.52 -9.42 6.42
CA LEU A 4 -10.76 -8.19 6.30
C LEU A 4 -11.16 -7.49 5.00
N THR A 5 -11.38 -6.18 5.06
CA THR A 5 -11.68 -5.38 3.86
C THR A 5 -10.62 -4.31 3.64
N ILE A 6 -10.25 -4.13 2.38
CA ILE A 6 -9.31 -3.11 1.93
C ILE A 6 -10.06 -2.23 0.95
N ARG A 7 -10.12 -0.93 1.23
CA ARG A 7 -10.81 0.06 0.40
C ARG A 7 -9.84 1.17 0.01
N GLN A 8 -9.71 1.45 -1.27
CA GLN A 8 -8.95 2.61 -1.76
C GLN A 8 -9.81 3.41 -2.74
N LYS A 9 -9.78 4.73 -2.58
CA LYS A 9 -10.37 5.68 -3.52
C LYS A 9 -9.38 6.81 -3.73
N VAL A 10 -8.91 6.96 -4.98
CA VAL A 10 -8.04 8.07 -5.37
C VAL A 10 -8.91 9.26 -5.72
N GLU A 11 -8.67 10.43 -5.12
CA GLU A 11 -9.48 11.60 -5.47
C GLU A 11 -9.19 12.08 -6.89
N ASN A 12 -10.23 12.65 -7.51
CA ASN A 12 -10.10 13.27 -8.82
C ASN A 12 -9.34 14.60 -8.70
N ARG A 13 -8.07 14.59 -9.09
CA ARG A 13 -7.20 15.78 -9.12
C ARG A 13 -6.59 15.93 -10.52
N PRO A 14 -6.18 17.14 -10.92
CA PRO A 14 -5.48 17.32 -12.19
C PRO A 14 -4.26 16.38 -12.29
N GLY A 15 -4.20 15.58 -13.35
CA GLY A 15 -3.12 14.60 -13.54
C GLY A 15 -3.31 13.27 -12.81
N THR A 16 -4.47 13.01 -12.18
CA THR A 16 -4.81 11.66 -11.71
C THR A 16 -4.87 10.71 -12.90
N LEU A 17 -4.05 9.66 -12.87
CA LEU A 17 -3.95 8.65 -13.94
C LEU A 17 -4.74 7.37 -13.64
N TYR A 18 -5.27 7.26 -12.42
CA TYR A 18 -6.07 6.12 -11.99
C TYR A 18 -7.56 6.38 -12.16
N ASP A 19 -8.33 5.29 -12.20
CA ASP A 19 -9.78 5.38 -11.97
C ASP A 19 -10.03 5.97 -10.58
N THR A 20 -10.97 6.91 -10.51
CA THR A 20 -11.39 7.59 -9.28
C THR A 20 -12.56 6.88 -8.59
N LYS A 21 -13.07 5.82 -9.22
CA LYS A 21 -13.98 4.88 -8.58
C LYS A 21 -13.30 4.18 -7.43
N GLU A 22 -14.11 3.91 -6.43
CA GLU A 22 -13.68 3.15 -5.28
C GLU A 22 -13.41 1.69 -5.65
N ARG A 23 -12.33 1.16 -5.09
CA ARG A 23 -11.96 -0.23 -5.18
C ARG A 23 -12.02 -0.86 -3.80
N THR A 24 -12.64 -2.04 -3.72
CA THR A 24 -12.76 -2.81 -2.48
C THR A 24 -12.31 -4.24 -2.72
N LEU A 25 -11.46 -4.76 -1.84
CA LEU A 25 -11.02 -6.15 -1.79
C LEU A 25 -11.38 -6.74 -0.43
N THR A 26 -11.71 -8.02 -0.42
CA THR A 26 -12.13 -8.73 0.79
C THR A 26 -11.35 -10.03 0.91
N PHE A 27 -10.80 -10.29 2.09
CA PHE A 27 -10.01 -11.48 2.38
C PHE A 27 -10.54 -12.19 3.62
N THR A 28 -10.69 -13.50 3.52
CA THR A 28 -11.15 -14.37 4.61
C THR A 28 -9.98 -14.92 5.42
N THR A 29 -10.25 -15.43 6.61
CA THR A 29 -9.25 -16.11 7.44
C THR A 29 -8.58 -17.26 6.69
N GLY A 30 -7.27 -17.40 6.85
CA GLY A 30 -6.45 -18.42 6.19
C GLY A 30 -6.07 -18.05 4.75
N SER A 31 -6.57 -16.95 4.21
CA SER A 31 -6.19 -16.47 2.88
C SER A 31 -4.82 -15.80 2.92
N LEU A 32 -3.94 -16.22 2.02
CA LEU A 32 -2.87 -15.35 1.53
C LEU A 32 -3.51 -14.24 0.70
N PHE A 33 -2.98 -13.03 0.79
CA PHE A 33 -3.42 -11.94 -0.06
C PHE A 33 -2.28 -11.24 -0.75
N SER A 34 -2.59 -10.70 -1.92
CA SER A 34 -1.82 -9.71 -2.63
C SER A 34 -2.79 -8.62 -3.05
N PHE A 35 -2.45 -7.36 -2.80
CA PHE A 35 -3.21 -6.25 -3.33
C PHE A 35 -2.32 -5.12 -3.84
N PRO A 36 -2.62 -4.55 -5.01
CA PRO A 36 -1.93 -3.37 -5.51
C PRO A 36 -2.50 -2.11 -4.82
N ILE A 37 -1.61 -1.30 -4.26
CA ILE A 37 -1.91 0.07 -3.80
C ILE A 37 -1.50 1.03 -4.91
N HIS A 38 -2.46 1.85 -5.34
CA HIS A 38 -2.20 2.91 -6.29
C HIS A 38 -1.27 3.96 -5.68
N SER A 39 -0.13 4.23 -6.33
CA SER A 39 0.81 5.25 -5.86
C SER A 39 0.36 6.66 -6.25
N THR A 40 0.27 7.56 -5.29
CA THR A 40 -0.09 8.96 -5.54
C THR A 40 0.87 9.90 -4.81
N ALA A 41 0.76 11.20 -5.05
CA ALA A 41 1.54 12.17 -4.29
C ALA A 41 0.93 12.46 -2.89
N TYR A 42 -0.23 11.88 -2.57
CA TYR A 42 -1.04 12.28 -1.43
C TYR A 42 -1.38 11.10 -0.53
N GLU A 43 -0.98 11.18 0.73
CA GLU A 43 -1.36 10.22 1.77
C GLU A 43 -2.87 10.15 2.02
N SER A 44 -3.63 11.19 1.63
CA SER A 44 -5.09 11.17 1.68
C SER A 44 -5.71 10.09 0.79
N ASP A 45 -5.01 9.62 -0.25
CA ASP A 45 -5.46 8.52 -1.13
C ASP A 45 -5.10 7.13 -0.58
N ALA A 46 -4.67 7.04 0.68
CA ALA A 46 -4.35 5.78 1.34
C ALA A 46 -5.50 4.77 1.26
N ALA A 47 -5.15 3.50 1.09
CA ALA A 47 -6.05 2.40 1.32
C ALA A 47 -6.40 2.33 2.82
N THR A 48 -7.68 2.20 3.14
CA THR A 48 -8.17 1.92 4.49
C THR A 48 -8.39 0.42 4.62
N ILE A 49 -7.77 -0.20 5.62
CA ILE A 49 -7.93 -1.61 5.94
C ILE A 49 -8.72 -1.73 7.23
N ARG A 50 -9.86 -2.43 7.15
CA ARG A 50 -10.66 -2.76 8.31
C ARG A 50 -10.41 -4.21 8.69
N ILE A 51 -9.90 -4.41 9.90
CA ILE A 51 -9.58 -5.71 10.48
C ILE A 51 -10.65 -6.00 11.53
N PRO A 52 -11.57 -6.96 11.32
CA PRO A 52 -12.60 -7.29 12.30
C PRO A 52 -12.00 -8.03 13.51
N ALA A 53 -12.74 -8.05 14.62
CA ALA A 53 -12.37 -8.80 15.81
C ALA A 53 -12.10 -10.28 15.51
N GLY A 54 -11.09 -10.84 16.18
CA GLY A 54 -10.69 -12.25 16.02
C GLY A 54 -9.85 -12.55 14.78
N LEU A 55 -9.49 -11.54 13.98
CA LEU A 55 -8.54 -11.67 12.87
C LEU A 55 -7.26 -10.89 13.14
N ARG A 56 -6.14 -11.37 12.59
CA ARG A 56 -4.85 -10.68 12.54
C ARG A 56 -4.45 -10.47 11.08
N LEU A 57 -4.06 -9.24 10.75
CA LEU A 57 -3.43 -8.87 9.49
C LEU A 57 -1.92 -9.03 9.65
N GLN A 58 -1.28 -9.74 8.72
CA GLN A 58 0.18 -9.81 8.64
C GLN A 58 0.62 -9.33 7.26
N ILE A 59 1.51 -8.34 7.20
CA ILE A 59 2.13 -7.87 5.96
C ILE A 59 3.60 -8.26 6.00
N HIS A 60 3.99 -9.13 5.07
CA HIS A 60 5.34 -9.67 5.04
C HIS A 60 6.19 -8.99 3.99
N ASN A 61 5.62 -8.76 2.80
CA ASN A 61 6.40 -8.34 1.64
C ASN A 61 5.75 -7.19 0.91
N VAL A 62 6.58 -6.43 0.23
CA VAL A 62 6.20 -5.36 -0.68
C VAL A 62 7.02 -5.46 -1.94
N SER A 63 6.42 -5.18 -3.08
CA SER A 63 7.14 -5.09 -4.34
C SER A 63 6.54 -4.09 -5.30
N VAL A 64 7.35 -3.64 -6.23
CA VAL A 64 6.95 -2.89 -7.41
C VAL A 64 7.48 -3.62 -8.63
N ASN A 65 6.75 -3.58 -9.74
CA ASN A 65 7.26 -4.13 -10.99
C ASN A 65 8.45 -3.29 -11.47
N TYR A 66 9.62 -3.92 -11.63
CA TYR A 66 10.85 -3.23 -12.02
C TYR A 66 10.71 -2.43 -13.32
N LYS A 67 10.07 -2.99 -14.35
CA LYS A 67 9.89 -2.31 -15.64
C LYS A 67 8.93 -1.13 -15.52
N GLU A 68 7.85 -1.28 -14.75
CA GLU A 68 6.93 -0.18 -14.47
C GLU A 68 7.63 0.93 -13.69
N MET A 69 8.44 0.58 -12.68
CA MET A 69 9.23 1.53 -11.90
C MET A 69 10.23 2.28 -12.79
N GLU A 70 10.98 1.57 -13.62
CA GLU A 70 11.96 2.17 -14.52
C GLU A 70 11.29 3.16 -15.49
N ASN A 71 10.17 2.75 -16.10
CA ASN A 71 9.37 3.63 -16.95
C ASN A 71 8.79 4.81 -16.18
N TYR A 72 8.31 4.57 -14.96
CA TYR A 72 7.74 5.57 -14.09
C TYR A 72 8.77 6.66 -13.75
N VAL A 73 9.98 6.27 -13.33
CA VAL A 73 11.09 7.19 -13.04
C VAL A 73 11.46 8.01 -14.27
N LYS A 74 11.56 7.37 -15.44
CA LYS A 74 11.90 8.05 -16.70
C LYS A 74 10.87 9.10 -17.10
N ILE A 75 9.57 8.83 -16.93
CA ILE A 75 8.48 9.70 -17.42
C ILE A 75 8.12 10.78 -16.38
N SER A 76 8.02 10.42 -15.10
CA SER A 76 7.50 11.30 -14.05
C SER A 76 8.55 12.22 -13.42
N SER A 77 9.85 12.01 -13.72
CA SER A 77 10.98 12.61 -12.99
C SER A 77 10.99 12.31 -11.49
N ALA A 78 10.14 11.41 -11.00
CA ALA A 78 10.12 10.99 -9.60
C ALA A 78 11.41 10.25 -9.24
N GLN A 79 11.83 10.35 -7.98
CA GLN A 79 12.98 9.60 -7.47
C GLN A 79 12.61 8.19 -7.04
N GLY A 80 11.35 7.98 -6.63
CA GLY A 80 10.99 6.75 -5.95
C GLY A 80 9.53 6.67 -5.52
N VAL A 81 9.24 5.64 -4.73
CA VAL A 81 7.97 5.44 -4.05
C VAL A 81 8.22 4.89 -2.65
N ALA A 82 7.48 5.41 -1.68
CA ALA A 82 7.47 4.93 -0.31
C ALA A 82 6.14 4.25 0.01
N LEU A 83 6.20 3.09 0.66
CA LEU A 83 5.03 2.53 1.34
C LEU A 83 5.01 3.10 2.77
N LYS A 84 3.88 3.72 3.12
CA LYS A 84 3.62 4.26 4.44
C LYS A 84 2.47 3.56 5.12
N PHE A 85 2.52 3.47 6.44
CA PHE A 85 1.55 2.83 7.29
C PHE A 85 1.15 3.76 8.44
N SER A 86 -0.12 3.73 8.82
CA SER A 86 -0.60 4.33 10.07
C SER A 86 -1.67 3.47 10.73
N SER A 87 -1.79 3.58 12.05
CA SER A 87 -2.80 2.87 12.85
C SER A 87 -3.69 3.84 13.62
N GLU A 88 -4.68 3.31 14.34
CA GLU A 88 -5.48 4.11 15.28
C GLU A 88 -4.65 4.58 16.48
N GLU A 89 -3.64 3.82 16.93
CA GLU A 89 -2.74 4.26 18.01
C GLU A 89 -1.74 5.32 17.53
N ASN A 90 -1.34 5.28 16.26
CA ASN A 90 -0.48 6.28 15.66
C ASN A 90 -1.03 6.72 14.29
N GLY A 91 -1.72 7.87 14.30
CA GLY A 91 -2.32 8.45 13.10
C GLY A 91 -1.32 9.02 12.09
N GLU A 92 -0.05 9.16 12.46
CA GLU A 92 1.01 9.62 11.55
C GLU A 92 1.36 8.52 10.54
N MET A 93 1.53 8.91 9.27
CA MET A 93 1.96 8.00 8.20
C MET A 93 3.47 7.77 8.25
N LEU A 94 3.87 6.67 8.85
CA LEU A 94 5.27 6.28 8.96
C LEU A 94 5.71 5.48 7.74
N VAL A 95 6.91 5.76 7.25
CA VAL A 95 7.52 5.02 6.14
C VAL A 95 7.92 3.62 6.63
N VAL A 96 7.38 2.58 6.01
CA VAL A 96 7.72 1.17 6.30
C VAL A 96 8.58 0.54 5.20
N TRP A 97 8.59 1.12 4.00
CA TRP A 97 9.47 0.72 2.91
C TRP A 97 9.66 1.86 1.91
N THR A 98 10.78 1.87 1.20
CA THR A 98 11.04 2.83 0.13
C THR A 98 11.86 2.19 -0.99
N TYR A 99 11.45 2.46 -2.22
CA TYR A 99 12.32 2.34 -3.38
C TYR A 99 12.77 3.73 -3.82
N ASP A 100 14.07 3.92 -3.95
CA ASP A 100 14.73 5.11 -4.49
C ASP A 100 15.67 4.64 -5.60
N LYS A 101 15.54 5.22 -6.80
CA LYS A 101 16.30 4.82 -7.99
C LYS A 101 17.83 4.89 -7.82
N ASP A 102 18.31 5.77 -6.95
CA ASP A 102 19.73 6.08 -6.76
C ASP A 102 20.30 5.31 -5.56
N ARG A 103 19.44 4.80 -4.67
CA ARG A 103 19.85 4.20 -3.38
C ARG A 103 19.40 2.76 -3.16
N SER A 104 18.30 2.34 -3.77
CA SER A 104 17.75 1.00 -3.57
C SER A 104 18.36 0.01 -4.55
N GLY A 105 18.87 -1.12 -4.03
CA GLY A 105 19.37 -2.23 -4.84
C GLY A 105 18.26 -3.09 -5.47
N ASP A 106 17.07 -3.09 -4.87
CA ASP A 106 15.94 -3.94 -5.24
C ASP A 106 14.61 -3.17 -5.23
N CYS A 107 13.66 -3.60 -6.06
CA CYS A 107 12.29 -3.06 -6.12
C CYS A 107 11.30 -3.85 -5.25
N TRP A 108 11.80 -4.63 -4.29
CA TRP A 108 11.02 -5.44 -3.37
C TRP A 108 11.70 -5.50 -2.00
N ALA A 109 10.93 -5.85 -0.97
CA ALA A 109 11.43 -6.17 0.35
C ALA A 109 10.57 -7.28 0.98
N THR A 110 11.21 -8.10 1.81
CA THR A 110 10.57 -9.11 2.65
C THR A 110 10.78 -8.77 4.13
N GLY A 111 9.99 -9.40 5.00
CA GLY A 111 10.15 -9.25 6.44
C GLY A 111 9.77 -7.87 6.99
N LEU A 112 8.76 -7.21 6.41
CA LEU A 112 8.25 -5.92 6.92
C LEU A 112 7.77 -5.99 8.37
N GLY A 113 7.36 -7.18 8.85
CA GLY A 113 7.04 -7.43 10.25
C GLY A 113 5.82 -6.66 10.77
N ILE A 114 4.93 -6.21 9.88
CA ILE A 114 3.73 -5.47 10.29
C ILE A 114 2.65 -6.49 10.63
N GLU A 115 2.26 -6.51 11.89
CA GLU A 115 1.19 -7.35 12.40
C GLU A 115 0.18 -6.50 13.16
N VAL A 116 -1.11 -6.66 12.84
CA VAL A 116 -2.18 -5.88 13.45
C VAL A 116 -3.35 -6.77 13.79
N GLU A 117 -3.73 -6.79 15.06
CA GLU A 117 -4.87 -7.55 15.55
C GLU A 117 -6.14 -6.72 15.53
N GLY A 118 -7.24 -7.31 15.07
CA GLY A 118 -8.54 -6.68 15.10
C GLY A 118 -9.21 -6.74 16.47
N PRO A 119 -10.21 -5.88 16.74
CA PRO A 119 -10.79 -4.92 15.80
C PRO A 119 -9.95 -3.65 15.67
N ARG A 120 -9.52 -3.33 14.45
CA ARG A 120 -8.71 -2.14 14.13
C ARG A 120 -8.98 -1.60 12.75
N ILE A 121 -8.72 -0.32 12.57
CA ILE A 121 -8.61 0.34 11.27
C ILE A 121 -7.18 0.83 11.10
N VAL A 122 -6.57 0.45 9.98
CA VAL A 122 -5.23 0.93 9.62
C VAL A 122 -5.25 1.51 8.21
N ARG A 123 -4.23 2.30 7.88
CA ARG A 123 -4.09 2.90 6.55
C ARG A 123 -2.75 2.54 5.94
N LEU A 124 -2.75 2.32 4.63
CA LEU A 124 -1.55 2.13 3.83
C LEU A 124 -1.56 3.06 2.63
N ALA A 125 -0.50 3.83 2.46
CA ALA A 125 -0.33 4.72 1.33
C ALA A 125 0.91 4.35 0.53
N ALA A 126 0.78 4.28 -0.79
CA ALA A 126 1.93 4.31 -1.68
C ALA A 126 2.14 5.76 -2.11
N VAL A 127 3.19 6.40 -1.60
CA VAL A 127 3.46 7.82 -1.81
C VAL A 127 4.67 7.99 -2.71
N VAL A 128 4.51 8.70 -3.80
CA VAL A 128 5.59 9.03 -4.73
C VAL A 128 6.53 10.03 -4.07
N ASP A 129 7.83 9.72 -4.04
CA ASP A 129 8.83 10.63 -3.50
C ASP A 129 9.32 11.61 -4.58
N ARG A 130 9.31 12.91 -4.24
CA ARG A 130 9.83 14.04 -5.03
C ARG A 130 9.55 13.94 -6.53
N GLY A 131 8.33 14.27 -6.94
CA GLY A 131 7.99 14.41 -8.36
C GLY A 131 6.51 14.71 -8.61
N PHE A 132 6.20 15.24 -9.78
CA PHE A 132 4.82 15.30 -10.27
C PHE A 132 4.55 14.04 -11.09
N LYS A 133 3.50 13.29 -10.73
CA LYS A 133 3.05 12.17 -11.55
C LYS A 133 2.53 12.72 -12.89
N LYS A 134 3.33 12.60 -13.95
CA LYS A 134 2.89 12.80 -15.33
C LYS A 134 3.03 11.48 -16.09
N GLY A 135 1.97 11.08 -16.79
CA GLY A 135 2.04 10.11 -17.89
C GLY A 135 2.26 8.62 -17.57
N SER A 136 2.49 8.19 -16.32
CA SER A 136 2.60 6.76 -15.99
C SER A 136 2.03 6.39 -14.61
N CYS A 137 1.35 5.26 -14.53
CA CYS A 137 0.89 4.63 -13.28
C CYS A 137 1.97 3.73 -12.67
N LEU A 138 1.88 3.50 -11.36
CA LEU A 138 2.80 2.62 -10.65
C LEU A 138 2.09 2.04 -9.43
N ASP A 139 1.91 0.73 -9.38
CA ASP A 139 1.27 0.09 -8.24
C ASP A 139 2.30 -0.56 -7.32
N VAL A 140 2.11 -0.38 -6.02
CA VAL A 140 2.89 -1.04 -4.98
C VAL A 140 2.10 -2.27 -4.52
N ASN A 141 2.63 -3.45 -4.80
CA ASN A 141 2.00 -4.71 -4.44
C ASN A 141 2.38 -5.08 -3.01
N VAL A 142 1.37 -5.28 -2.17
CA VAL A 142 1.55 -5.66 -0.76
C VAL A 142 1.08 -7.09 -0.59
N PHE A 143 1.91 -7.91 0.06
CA PHE A 143 1.66 -9.34 0.26
C PHE A 143 1.66 -9.70 1.73
N GLY A 144 0.74 -10.59 2.09
CA GLY A 144 0.53 -10.96 3.47
C GLY A 144 -0.43 -12.13 3.66
N ALA A 145 -0.87 -12.28 4.90
CA ALA A 145 -1.82 -13.30 5.32
C ALA A 145 -2.86 -12.72 6.27
N VAL A 146 -4.06 -13.30 6.24
CA VAL A 146 -5.07 -13.10 7.28
C VAL A 146 -5.14 -14.34 8.14
N THR A 147 -4.81 -14.22 9.42
CA THR A 147 -4.82 -15.33 10.38
C THR A 147 -5.89 -15.13 11.44
N LYS A 148 -6.20 -16.18 12.20
CA LYS A 148 -6.99 -16.02 13.42
C LYS A 148 -6.12 -15.27 14.44
N SER A 149 -6.74 -14.36 15.20
CA SER A 149 -6.09 -13.81 16.38
C SER A 149 -6.03 -14.89 17.45
N ASP A 150 -4.94 -14.93 18.21
CA ASP A 150 -4.71 -15.93 19.26
C ASP A 150 -5.32 -15.53 20.62
N PHE A 151 -6.06 -14.41 20.66
CA PHE A 151 -6.73 -13.86 21.86
C PHE A 151 -8.21 -14.26 21.95
#